data_AF-M8BYH1-F1
#
_entry.id   AF-M8BYH1-F1
#
_cell.length_a   1.000
_cell.length_b   1.000
_cell.length_c   1.000
_cell.angle_alpha   90.00
_cell.angle_beta   90.00
_cell.angle_gamma   90.00
#
_symmetry.space_group_name_H-M   'P 1'
#
loop_
_entity.id
_entity.type
_entity.pdbx_description
1 polymer ?
#
loop_
_entity_poly.entity_id
_entity_poly.type
_entity_poly.pdbx_seq_one_letter_code
_entity_poly.pdbx_strand_id
1 'polypeptide(L)'
;MARALLGDAGYRDVPPMMGAEDFSFYSQAVPAGFYYVGVRNETLGSVHTGHSPYFMIDEDVLPTGAAVHAAIAERYLAGGAEQHSDPRFAGTGAVNS
;
A
#
# COMPACT_ATOMS: atom_id res chain seq x y z
N MET A 1 8.60 5.50 3.41
CA MET A 1 8.80 4.88 2.08
C MET A 1 8.35 5.80 0.95
N ALA A 2 7.06 6.15 0.85
CA ALA A 2 6.57 7.07 -0.18
C ALA A 2 7.34 8.40 -0.26
N ARG A 3 7.58 9.09 0.88
CA ARG A 3 8.41 10.31 0.94
C ARG A 3 9.84 10.14 0.40
N ALA A 4 10.45 8.97 0.58
CA ALA A 4 11.81 8.69 0.07
C ALA A 4 11.81 8.43 -1.44
N LEU A 5 10.73 7.89 -1.99
CA LEU A 5 10.58 7.61 -3.42
C LEU A 5 10.08 8.81 -4.21
N LEU A 6 9.17 9.60 -3.63
CA LEU A 6 8.42 10.66 -4.30
C LEU A 6 8.80 12.08 -3.84
N GLY A 7 9.69 12.20 -2.85
CA GLY A 7 10.00 13.45 -2.18
C GLY A 7 8.87 13.96 -1.28
N ASP A 8 9.09 15.11 -0.64
CA ASP A 8 8.14 15.70 0.30
C ASP A 8 6.83 16.17 -0.36
N ALA A 9 6.91 16.61 -1.61
CA ALA A 9 5.75 17.08 -2.37
C ALA A 9 4.85 15.94 -2.89
N GLY A 10 5.41 14.73 -3.06
CA GLY A 10 4.70 13.57 -3.59
C GLY A 10 4.01 12.72 -2.52
N TYR A 11 3.98 13.17 -1.27
CA TYR A 11 3.36 12.45 -0.15
C TYR A 11 2.49 13.40 0.69
N ARG A 12 1.35 12.89 1.15
CA ARG A 12 0.54 13.54 2.17
C ARG A 12 -0.12 12.51 3.08
N ASP A 13 -0.28 12.87 4.35
CA ASP A 13 -1.10 12.10 5.26
C ASP A 13 -2.58 12.23 4.86
N VAL A 14 -3.27 11.09 4.88
CA VAL A 14 -4.70 11.05 4.58
C VAL A 14 -5.45 11.16 5.91
N PRO A 15 -6.34 12.16 6.08
CA PRO A 15 -7.13 12.26 7.30
C PRO A 15 -8.06 11.04 7.42
N PRO A 16 -8.47 10.64 8.63
CA PRO A 16 -9.46 9.58 8.82
C PRO A 16 -10.73 9.86 8.00
N MET A 17 -11.27 8.83 7.36
CA MET A 17 -12.46 8.92 6.52
C MET A 17 -13.55 7.99 7.04
N MET A 18 -14.80 8.41 6.84
CA MET A 18 -15.99 7.65 7.21
C MET A 18 -16.49 6.70 6.10
N GLY A 19 -15.67 6.48 5.06
CA GLY A 19 -16.00 5.54 3.99
C GLY A 19 -15.96 4.09 4.49
N ALA A 20 -16.84 3.26 3.98
CA ALA A 20 -16.76 1.82 4.18
C ALA A 20 -15.83 1.21 3.14
N GLU A 21 -14.90 0.37 3.57
CA GLU A 21 -14.02 -0.39 2.68
C GLU A 21 -13.87 -1.84 3.20
N ASP A 22 -14.05 -2.82 2.33
CA ASP A 22 -13.93 -4.24 2.66
C ASP A 22 -12.48 -4.66 2.96
N PHE A 23 -11.47 -3.89 2.54
CA PHE A 23 -10.08 -4.12 2.95
C PHE A 23 -9.90 -4.13 4.48
N SER A 24 -10.81 -3.48 5.21
CA SER A 24 -10.82 -3.49 6.67
C SER A 24 -10.82 -4.90 7.26
N PHE A 25 -11.47 -5.88 6.61
CA PHE A 25 -11.46 -7.28 7.06
C PHE A 25 -10.05 -7.89 7.06
N TYR A 26 -9.20 -7.55 6.09
CA TYR A 26 -7.81 -8.02 6.09
C TYR A 26 -7.00 -7.38 7.21
N SER A 27 -7.18 -6.07 7.44
CA SER A 27 -6.47 -5.33 8.50
C SER A 27 -6.81 -5.79 9.92
N GLN A 28 -7.96 -6.43 10.11
CA GLN A 28 -8.34 -7.06 11.38
C GLN A 28 -7.63 -8.40 11.62
N ALA A 29 -7.22 -9.09 10.56
CA ALA A 29 -6.65 -10.44 10.63
C ALA A 29 -5.12 -10.45 10.64
N VAL A 30 -4.48 -9.52 9.92
CA VAL A 30 -3.01 -9.45 9.79
C VAL A 30 -2.53 -7.99 9.81
N PRO A 31 -1.25 -7.73 10.16
CA PRO A 31 -0.66 -6.42 9.96
C PRO A 31 -0.82 -6.00 8.49
N ALA A 32 -1.56 -4.92 8.26
CA ALA A 32 -1.88 -4.44 6.93
C ALA A 32 -1.64 -2.93 6.81
N GLY A 33 -1.40 -2.47 5.59
CA GLY A 33 -1.30 -1.07 5.24
C GLY A 33 -2.23 -0.74 4.08
N PHE A 34 -2.94 0.37 4.18
CA PHE A 34 -3.80 0.90 3.14
C PHE A 34 -3.37 2.32 2.79
N TYR A 35 -3.36 2.65 1.50
CA TYR A 35 -2.96 3.97 1.02
C TYR A 35 -3.69 4.32 -0.28
N TYR A 36 -3.69 5.61 -0.60
CA TYR A 36 -4.30 6.15 -1.82
C TYR A 36 -3.23 6.61 -2.80
N VAL A 37 -3.50 6.44 -4.09
CA VAL A 37 -2.78 7.11 -5.17
C VAL A 37 -3.54 8.38 -5.52
N GLY A 38 -2.88 9.53 -5.45
CA GLY A 38 -3.49 10.82 -5.79
C GLY A 38 -3.68 10.95 -7.29
N VAL A 39 -4.92 11.03 -7.75
CA VAL A 39 -5.27 11.15 -9.19
C VAL A 39 -5.77 12.55 -9.57
N ARG A 40 -5.88 13.48 -8.60
CA ARG A 40 -6.47 14.80 -8.84
C ARG A 40 -5.58 15.64 -9.75
N ASN A 41 -6.14 16.14 -10.85
CA ASN A 41 -5.48 17.03 -11.79
C ASN A 41 -6.48 18.09 -12.30
N GLU A 42 -6.24 19.36 -11.98
CA GLU A 42 -7.14 20.47 -12.35
C GLU A 42 -7.05 20.86 -13.82
N THR A 43 -5.89 20.66 -14.45
CA THR A 43 -5.69 20.93 -15.88
C THR A 43 -6.39 19.89 -16.75
N LEU A 44 -6.35 18.61 -16.34
CA LEU A 44 -7.00 17.50 -17.05
C LEU A 44 -8.51 17.39 -16.72
N GLY A 45 -8.97 17.98 -15.62
CA GLY A 45 -10.36 17.87 -15.16
C GLY A 45 -10.65 16.64 -14.29
N SER A 46 -9.62 15.90 -13.86
CA SER A 46 -9.76 14.85 -12.84
C SER A 46 -9.95 15.49 -11.46
N VAL A 47 -11.16 15.97 -11.19
CA VAL A 47 -11.49 16.71 -9.96
C VAL A 47 -12.71 16.16 -9.23
N HIS A 48 -13.44 15.26 -9.86
CA HIS A 48 -14.64 14.63 -9.31
C HIS A 48 -14.30 13.44 -8.42
N THR A 49 -15.09 13.21 -7.37
CA THR A 49 -14.90 12.08 -6.45
C THR A 49 -15.35 10.76 -7.07
N GLY A 50 -14.89 9.64 -6.50
CA GLY A 50 -15.48 8.34 -6.75
C GLY A 50 -17.00 8.39 -6.55
N HIS A 51 -17.73 7.64 -7.37
CA HIS A 51 -19.20 7.64 -7.46
C HIS A 51 -19.86 8.81 -8.23
N SER A 52 -19.09 9.80 -8.70
CA SER A 52 -19.61 10.80 -9.65
C SER A 52 -19.74 10.20 -11.06
N PRO A 53 -20.79 10.54 -11.85
CA PRO A 53 -20.85 10.17 -13.27
C PRO A 53 -19.78 10.85 -14.13
N TYR A 54 -19.14 11.89 -13.60
CA TYR A 54 -18.04 12.62 -14.25
C TYR A 54 -16.66 12.17 -13.73
N PHE A 55 -16.61 11.07 -12.97
CA PHE A 55 -15.35 10.55 -12.45
C PHE A 55 -14.43 10.11 -13.60
N MET A 56 -13.23 10.66 -13.60
CA MET A 56 -12.11 10.25 -14.44
C MET A 56 -10.82 10.42 -13.65
N ILE A 57 -9.76 9.74 -14.06
CA ILE A 57 -8.45 9.79 -13.41
C ILE A 57 -7.41 10.42 -14.33
N ASP A 58 -6.37 10.99 -13.72
CA ASP A 58 -5.11 11.24 -14.41
C ASP A 58 -4.32 9.93 -14.53
N GLU A 59 -4.14 9.41 -15.74
CA GLU A 59 -3.46 8.13 -15.97
C GLU A 59 -1.92 8.25 -15.88
N ASP A 60 -1.37 9.47 -15.94
CA ASP A 60 0.09 9.69 -15.82
C ASP A 60 0.60 9.31 -14.41
N VAL A 61 -0.30 9.15 -13.43
CA VAL A 61 0.04 8.72 -12.06
C VAL A 61 0.10 7.20 -11.90
N LEU A 62 -0.39 6.42 -12.88
CA LEU A 62 -0.41 4.96 -12.78
C LEU A 62 0.99 4.34 -12.63
N PRO A 63 2.03 4.78 -13.38
CA PRO A 63 3.39 4.29 -13.17
C PRO A 63 3.91 4.58 -11.76
N THR A 64 3.57 5.75 -11.20
CA THR A 64 3.93 6.11 -9.81
C THR A 64 3.27 5.18 -8.80
N GLY A 65 1.97 4.89 -8.97
CA GLY A 65 1.25 3.94 -8.12
C GLY A 65 1.87 2.54 -8.15
N ALA A 66 2.21 2.06 -9.35
CA ALA A 66 2.88 0.77 -9.54
C ALA A 66 4.26 0.74 -8.87
N ALA A 67 5.08 1.78 -9.07
CA ALA A 67 6.41 1.88 -8.47
C ALA A 67 6.35 1.90 -6.94
N VAL A 68 5.39 2.63 -6.35
CA VAL A 68 5.18 2.65 -4.90
C VAL A 68 4.81 1.26 -4.39
N HIS A 69 3.90 0.56 -5.06
CA HIS A 69 3.47 -0.77 -4.65
C HIS A 69 4.62 -1.78 -4.70
N ALA A 70 5.38 -1.80 -5.81
CA ALA A 70 6.55 -2.65 -5.97
C ALA A 70 7.63 -2.35 -4.92
N ALA A 71 7.93 -1.06 -4.68
CA ALA A 71 8.92 -0.65 -3.68
C ALA A 71 8.51 -1.04 -2.24
N ILE A 72 7.22 -1.02 -1.92
CA ILE A 72 6.72 -1.51 -0.63
C ILE A 72 6.96 -3.02 -0.51
N ALA A 73 6.62 -3.79 -1.53
CA ALA A 73 6.81 -5.24 -1.54
C ALA A 73 8.29 -5.63 -1.43
N GLU A 74 9.16 -5.04 -2.25
CA GLU A 74 10.61 -5.29 -2.22
C GLU A 74 11.19 -4.99 -0.84
N ARG A 75 10.87 -3.84 -0.25
CA ARG A 75 11.41 -3.48 1.07
C ARG A 75 10.86 -4.35 2.18
N TYR A 76 9.59 -4.72 2.11
CA TYR A 76 8.99 -5.64 3.09
C TYR A 76 9.70 -6.99 3.06
N LEU A 77 9.96 -7.53 1.86
CA LEU A 77 10.65 -8.81 1.69
C LEU A 77 12.14 -8.71 2.06
N ALA A 78 12.82 -7.62 1.71
CA ALA A 78 14.20 -7.39 2.11
C ALA A 78 14.36 -7.27 3.64
N GLY A 79 13.41 -6.61 4.32
CA GLY A 79 13.37 -6.57 5.78
C GLY A 79 12.97 -7.90 6.42
N GLY A 80 12.14 -8.70 5.75
CA GLY A 80 11.76 -10.05 6.17
C GLY A 80 12.88 -11.09 5.99
N ALA A 81 13.75 -10.93 4.99
CA ALA A 81 14.94 -11.76 4.80
C ALA A 81 15.93 -11.64 5.96
N GLU A 82 15.98 -10.50 6.63
CA GLU A 82 16.78 -10.27 7.85
C GLU A 82 16.10 -10.81 9.13
N GLN A 83 14.79 -11.06 9.11
CA GLN A 83 14.01 -11.50 10.27
C GLN A 83 13.62 -13.00 10.23
N HIS A 84 13.86 -13.71 9.12
CA HIS A 84 13.59 -15.13 9.00
C HIS A 84 14.72 -16.00 9.59
N SER A 85 14.92 -15.89 10.90
CA SER A 85 15.61 -16.88 11.74
C SER A 85 14.66 -17.45 12.81
N ASP A 86 13.35 -17.54 12.51
CA ASP A 86 12.32 -18.01 13.45
C ASP A 86 12.15 -19.54 13.36
N PRO A 87 12.53 -20.31 14.41
CA PRO A 87 12.51 -21.76 14.39
C PRO A 87 11.10 -22.38 14.40
N ARG A 88 10.02 -21.59 14.57
CA ARG A 88 8.64 -22.11 14.71
C ARG A 88 8.00 -22.60 13.41
N PHE A 89 8.62 -22.33 12.27
CA PHE A 89 8.17 -22.81 10.95
C PHE A 89 9.06 -23.92 10.37
N ALA A 90 10.00 -24.46 11.14
CA ALA A 90 10.77 -25.65 10.75
C ALA A 90 9.95 -26.92 11.02
N GLY A 91 9.43 -27.53 9.95
CA GLY A 91 8.67 -28.77 10.02
C GLY A 91 9.50 -29.96 10.51
N THR A 92 8.91 -30.68 11.47
CA THR A 92 8.94 -32.13 11.70
C THR A 92 10.30 -32.84 11.85
N GLY A 93 10.53 -33.36 13.06
CA GLY A 93 11.19 -34.66 13.26
C GLY A 93 12.40 -34.66 14.18
N ALA A 94 12.19 -34.96 15.47
CA ALA A 94 13.06 -35.87 16.23
C ALA A 94 12.42 -36.19 17.59
N VAL A 95 12.07 -37.47 17.73
CA VAL A 95 11.80 -38.17 19.00
C VAL A 95 13.15 -38.38 19.73
N ASN A 96 13.08 -38.67 21.04
CA ASN A 96 14.15 -39.13 21.96
C ASN A 96 14.81 -37.99 22.76
N SER A 97 14.88 -37.97 24.10
CA SER A 97 14.83 -39.04 25.13
C SER A 97 14.13 -38.57 26.40
#